data_AF-A0AA36MA74-F1
#
_entry.id   AF-A0AA36MA74-F1
#
_cell.length_a   1.000
_cell.length_b   1.000
_cell.length_c   1.000
_cell.angle_alpha   90.00
_cell.angle_beta   90.00
_cell.angle_gamma   90.00
#
_symmetry.space_group_name_H-M   'P 1'
#
loop_
_entity.id
_entity.type
_entity.pdbx_description
1 polymer ?
#
loop_
_entity_poly.entity_id
_entity_poly.type
_entity_poly.pdbx_seq_one_letter_code
_entity_poly.pdbx_strand_id
1 'polypeptide(L)'
;RTCSLSKVFELLNLRGGNHIHNAPLLRLHIAPVMRVLFIVLAFLATASCLCKIGGKDRSENEKWTNDNFMVQCQRTKKGWKAKVIGCVVDSHEIPVGGKLLLGKTAYLCEKSKEGVVLRYLWY
;
A
#
# COMPACT_ATOMS: atom_id res chain seq x y z
N ARG A 1 1.20 -8.20 -7.95
CA ARG A 1 -0.19 -7.77 -7.68
C ARG A 1 -0.13 -6.28 -7.32
N THR A 2 -0.28 -5.44 -8.33
CA THR A 2 -0.13 -3.98 -8.29
C THR A 2 -1.49 -3.36 -7.92
N CYS A 3 -1.55 -2.55 -6.86
CA CYS A 3 -2.69 -1.66 -6.63
C CYS A 3 -2.57 -0.46 -7.57
N SER A 4 -2.98 -0.67 -8.82
CA SER A 4 -3.13 0.41 -9.78
C SER A 4 -4.60 0.79 -9.86
N LEU A 5 -4.99 1.83 -9.11
CA LEU A 5 -6.20 2.61 -9.41
C LEU A 5 -6.15 3.13 -10.87
N SER A 6 -4.96 3.24 -11.48
CA SER A 6 -4.80 3.54 -12.90
C SER A 6 -5.34 2.45 -13.81
N LYS A 7 -5.29 1.17 -13.41
CA LYS A 7 -5.89 0.08 -14.20
C LYS A 7 -7.41 0.00 -14.04
N VAL A 8 -7.95 0.44 -12.91
CA VAL A 8 -9.41 0.56 -12.75
C VAL A 8 -9.94 1.69 -13.64
N PHE A 9 -9.20 2.80 -13.76
CA PHE A 9 -9.55 3.87 -14.69
C PHE A 9 -9.39 3.47 -16.18
N GLU A 10 -8.39 2.64 -16.52
CA GLU A 10 -8.30 2.01 -17.85
C GLU A 10 -9.44 1.01 -18.11
N LEU A 11 -9.82 0.20 -17.13
CA LEU A 11 -10.89 -0.78 -17.28
C LEU A 11 -12.29 -0.13 -17.30
N LEU A 12 -12.46 1.05 -16.69
CA LEU A 12 -13.73 1.78 -16.67
C LEU A 12 -13.88 2.80 -17.79
N ASN A 13 -12.85 3.05 -18.61
CA ASN A 13 -12.93 3.90 -19.81
C ASN A 13 -13.71 5.22 -19.62
N LEU A 14 -13.58 5.85 -18.44
CA LEU A 14 -14.18 7.16 -18.14
C LEU A 14 -13.21 8.30 -18.48
N ARG A 15 -12.53 8.20 -19.63
CA ARG A 15 -11.85 9.35 -20.25
C ARG A 15 -12.73 9.83 -21.38
N GLY A 16 -13.55 10.84 -21.10
CA GLY A 16 -14.23 11.61 -22.14
C GLY A 16 -13.20 12.15 -23.13
N GLY A 17 -13.44 11.90 -24.42
CA GLY A 17 -12.54 12.30 -25.50
C GLY A 17 -12.88 11.67 -26.85
N ASN A 18 -14.00 12.12 -27.42
CA ASN A 18 -14.39 12.21 -28.85
C ASN A 18 -13.67 11.40 -29.96
N HIS A 19 -14.54 10.75 -30.77
CA HIS A 19 -14.42 10.29 -32.17
C HIS A 19 -13.37 9.20 -32.52
N ILE A 20 -13.86 8.04 -33.00
CA ILE A 20 -13.74 7.57 -34.41
C ILE A 20 -14.65 6.33 -34.60
N HIS A 21 -15.19 6.23 -35.80
CA HIS A 21 -16.33 5.43 -36.24
C HIS A 21 -16.00 3.94 -36.51
N ASN A 22 -17.05 3.13 -36.40
CA ASN A 22 -17.30 1.85 -37.08
C ASN A 22 -16.49 0.61 -36.66
N ALA A 23 -17.03 -0.12 -35.67
CA ALA A 23 -16.94 -1.57 -35.62
C ALA A 23 -18.36 -2.16 -35.73
N PRO A 24 -18.59 -3.22 -36.52
CA PRO A 24 -19.92 -3.78 -36.70
C PRO A 24 -20.41 -4.34 -35.35
N LEU A 25 -21.44 -3.67 -34.82
CA LEU A 25 -22.17 -4.10 -33.64
C LEU A 25 -22.84 -5.44 -33.93
N LEU A 26 -22.18 -6.54 -33.58
CA LEU A 26 -22.86 -7.81 -33.37
C LEU A 26 -23.82 -7.60 -32.19
N ARG A 27 -25.09 -7.26 -32.48
CA ARG A 27 -26.14 -7.07 -31.47
C ARG A 27 -26.42 -8.40 -30.78
N LEU A 28 -25.66 -8.70 -29.74
CA LEU A 28 -26.06 -9.72 -28.78
C LEU A 28 -27.28 -9.16 -28.03
N HIS A 29 -28.47 -9.67 -28.33
CA HIS A 29 -29.72 -9.36 -27.62
C HIS A 29 -29.69 -9.99 -26.22
N ILE A 30 -28.86 -9.43 -25.35
CA ILE A 30 -28.85 -9.77 -23.92
C ILE A 30 -30.03 -9.03 -23.29
N ALA A 31 -30.97 -9.77 -22.70
CA ALA A 31 -32.14 -9.21 -22.02
C ALA A 31 -31.73 -8.09 -21.04
N PRO A 32 -32.53 -7.01 -20.88
CA PRO A 32 -32.18 -5.86 -20.05
C PRO A 32 -31.85 -6.25 -18.59
N VAL A 33 -32.46 -7.33 -18.10
CA VAL A 33 -32.24 -7.91 -16.77
C VAL A 33 -30.80 -8.42 -16.60
N MET A 34 -30.22 -9.06 -17.62
CA MET A 34 -28.84 -9.56 -17.59
C MET A 34 -27.81 -8.44 -17.64
N ARG A 35 -28.12 -7.31 -18.28
CA ARG A 35 -27.25 -6.11 -18.26
C ARG A 35 -27.15 -5.50 -16.86
N VAL A 36 -28.29 -5.40 -16.16
CA VAL A 36 -28.32 -4.89 -14.78
C VAL A 36 -27.55 -5.84 -13.84
N LEU A 37 -27.72 -7.16 -14.01
CA LEU A 37 -26.99 -8.17 -13.24
C LEU A 37 -25.48 -8.06 -13.43
N PHE A 38 -25.01 -7.90 -14.66
CA PHE A 38 -23.57 -7.73 -14.95
C PHE A 38 -23.00 -6.44 -14.34
N ILE A 39 -23.76 -5.34 -14.35
CA ILE A 39 -23.34 -4.08 -13.73
C ILE A 39 -23.24 -4.25 -12.21
N VAL A 40 -24.24 -4.88 -11.57
CA VAL A 40 -24.23 -5.15 -10.11
C VAL A 40 -23.05 -6.05 -9.71
N LEU A 41 -22.76 -7.10 -10.48
CA LEU A 41 -21.62 -7.99 -10.24
C LEU A 41 -20.27 -7.27 -10.42
N ALA A 42 -20.16 -6.36 -11.38
CA ALA A 42 -18.95 -5.57 -11.59
C ALA A 42 -18.69 -4.57 -10.44
N PHE A 43 -19.74 -3.98 -9.86
CA PHE A 43 -19.63 -3.08 -8.71
C PHE A 43 -19.21 -3.80 -7.42
N LEU A 44 -19.58 -5.07 -7.24
CA LEU A 44 -19.16 -5.88 -6.09
C LEU A 44 -17.67 -6.28 -6.14
N ALA A 45 -17.02 -6.20 -7.30
CA ALA A 45 -15.62 -6.58 -7.48
C ALA A 45 -14.62 -5.43 -7.17
N THR A 46 -14.98 -4.48 -6.30
CA THR A 46 -14.07 -3.40 -5.92
C THR A 46 -12.85 -3.95 -5.18
N ALA A 47 -11.72 -3.95 -5.88
CA ALA A 47 -10.44 -4.35 -5.33
C ALA A 47 -10.01 -3.36 -4.23
N SER A 48 -10.11 -3.77 -2.97
CA SER A 48 -9.65 -3.00 -1.82
C SER A 48 -8.12 -2.77 -1.93
N CYS A 49 -7.72 -1.52 -2.12
CA CYS A 49 -6.31 -1.12 -2.20
C CYS A 49 -5.72 -0.99 -0.78
N LEU A 50 -5.44 -2.13 -0.16
CA LEU A 50 -4.82 -2.21 1.16
C LEU A 50 -3.46 -2.88 1.06
N CYS A 51 -2.58 -2.48 1.97
CA CYS A 51 -1.27 -3.05 2.11
C CYS A 51 -1.34 -4.34 2.93
N LYS A 52 -1.24 -5.49 2.26
CA LYS A 52 -1.26 -6.80 2.92
C LYS A 52 0.12 -7.20 3.41
N ILE A 53 0.33 -7.14 4.72
CA ILE A 53 1.57 -7.60 5.39
C ILE A 53 1.19 -8.54 6.53
N GLY A 54 1.76 -9.75 6.53
CA GLY A 54 1.47 -10.75 7.57
C GLY A 54 0.00 -11.16 7.65
N GLY A 55 -0.73 -11.12 6.53
CA GLY A 55 -2.16 -11.45 6.47
C GLY A 55 -3.11 -10.33 6.94
N LYS A 56 -2.60 -9.18 7.40
CA LYS A 56 -3.41 -8.03 7.79
C LYS A 56 -3.44 -6.97 6.69
N ASP A 57 -4.62 -6.41 6.49
CA ASP A 57 -4.83 -5.24 5.65
C ASP A 57 -4.45 -3.96 6.41
N ARG A 58 -3.59 -3.15 5.81
CA ARG A 58 -3.12 -1.87 6.36
C ARG A 58 -3.40 -0.72 5.39
N SER A 59 -3.73 0.44 5.93
CA SER A 59 -3.99 1.66 5.17
C SER A 59 -2.68 2.32 4.68
N GLU A 60 -2.82 3.21 3.70
CA GLU A 60 -1.69 4.06 3.26
C GLU A 60 -1.18 4.90 4.43
N ASN A 61 0.15 4.96 4.58
CA ASN A 61 0.82 5.71 5.64
C ASN A 61 0.53 5.24 7.06
N GLU A 62 -0.25 4.16 7.25
CA GLU A 62 -0.47 3.56 8.55
C GLU A 62 0.87 3.11 9.14
N LYS A 63 1.09 3.50 10.40
CA LYS A 63 2.28 3.15 11.18
C LYS A 63 1.91 2.11 12.20
N TRP A 64 2.76 1.11 12.36
CA TRP A 64 2.63 0.14 13.45
C TRP A 64 4.01 -0.28 13.92
N THR A 65 4.06 -0.74 15.17
CA THR A 65 5.26 -1.34 15.75
C THR A 65 5.30 -2.81 15.39
N ASN A 66 6.44 -3.25 14.86
CA ASN A 66 6.76 -4.64 14.64
C ASN A 66 8.09 -4.92 15.35
N ASP A 67 8.03 -5.63 16.47
CA ASP A 67 9.14 -5.77 17.42
C ASP A 67 9.70 -4.39 17.84
N ASN A 68 10.99 -4.14 17.59
CA ASN A 68 11.66 -2.88 17.93
C ASN A 68 11.68 -1.90 16.75
N PHE A 69 10.83 -2.08 15.74
CA PHE A 69 10.81 -1.27 14.53
C PHE A 69 9.45 -0.64 14.29
N MET A 70 9.46 0.67 14.02
CA MET A 70 8.30 1.36 13.51
C MET A 70 8.25 1.17 11.99
N VAL A 71 7.21 0.50 11.52
CA VAL A 71 6.98 0.19 10.11
C VAL A 71 5.83 1.02 9.59
N GLN A 72 5.95 1.47 8.35
CA GLN A 72 4.90 2.18 7.64
C GLN A 72 4.64 1.54 6.29
N CYS A 73 3.37 1.46 5.88
CA CYS A 73 3.09 1.08 4.51
C CYS A 73 3.13 2.29 3.56
N GLN A 74 3.93 2.15 2.50
CA GLN A 74 4.13 3.18 1.48
C GLN A 74 3.69 2.67 0.11
N ARG A 75 3.02 3.54 -0.63
CA ARG A 75 2.67 3.29 -2.03
C ARG A 75 3.88 3.56 -2.92
N THR A 76 4.20 2.61 -3.79
CA THR A 76 5.27 2.71 -4.78
C THR A 76 4.70 2.57 -6.18
N LYS A 77 5.46 2.94 -7.21
CA LYS A 77 5.08 2.73 -8.63
C LYS A 77 4.74 1.26 -8.95
N LYS A 78 5.27 0.31 -8.16
CA LYS A 78 5.10 -1.14 -8.35
C LYS A 78 4.06 -1.77 -7.39
N GLY A 79 3.40 -0.98 -6.54
CA GLY A 79 2.42 -1.46 -5.55
C GLY A 79 2.76 -1.02 -4.13
N TRP A 80 2.24 -1.73 -3.13
CA TRP A 80 2.47 -1.42 -1.71
C TRP A 80 3.77 -2.03 -1.19
N LYS A 81 4.46 -1.34 -0.30
CA LYS A 81 5.65 -1.85 0.38
C LYS A 81 5.67 -1.41 1.85
N ALA A 82 5.95 -2.36 2.74
CA ALA A 82 6.33 -2.06 4.13
C ALA A 82 7.72 -1.45 4.17
N LYS A 83 7.89 -0.34 4.88
CA LYS A 83 9.19 0.29 5.09
C LYS A 83 9.38 0.58 6.57
N VAL A 84 10.54 0.19 7.11
CA VAL A 84 10.95 0.63 8.45
C VAL A 84 11.26 2.13 8.38
N ILE A 85 10.55 2.90 9.20
CA ILE A 85 10.67 4.36 9.29
C ILE A 85 11.33 4.82 10.61
N GLY A 86 11.52 3.90 11.56
CA GLY A 86 12.21 4.16 12.81
C GLY A 86 12.36 2.90 13.65
N CYS A 87 12.95 3.06 14.82
CA CYS A 87 13.10 2.04 15.86
C CYS A 87 12.28 2.45 17.08
N VAL A 88 11.93 1.49 17.93
CA VAL A 88 11.21 1.70 19.18
C VAL A 88 11.99 1.05 20.31
N VAL A 89 12.25 1.81 21.38
CA VAL A 89 12.93 1.35 22.60
C VAL A 89 12.20 1.91 23.81
N ASP A 90 11.73 1.06 24.72
CA ASP A 90 10.99 1.48 25.93
C ASP A 90 9.85 2.47 25.63
N SER A 91 9.10 2.23 24.55
CA SER A 91 8.02 3.11 24.04
C SER A 91 8.47 4.46 23.45
N HIS A 92 9.78 4.72 23.38
CA HIS A 92 10.33 5.87 22.69
C HIS A 92 10.61 5.53 21.21
N GLU A 93 10.16 6.42 20.32
CA GLU A 93 10.45 6.32 18.90
C GLU A 93 11.78 6.99 18.54
N ILE A 94 12.59 6.32 17.74
CA ILE A 94 13.85 6.82 17.21
C ILE A 94 13.74 6.84 15.68
N PRO A 95 13.79 8.00 15.02
CA PRO A 95 13.78 8.03 13.55
C PRO A 95 15.02 7.34 13.00
N VAL A 96 14.96 6.83 11.77
CA VAL A 96 16.14 6.26 11.10
C VAL A 96 17.25 7.32 10.99
N GLY A 97 18.46 6.97 11.42
CA GLY A 97 19.61 7.86 11.59
C GLY A 97 19.65 8.56 12.96
N GLY A 98 18.63 8.36 13.80
CA GLY A 98 18.51 8.97 15.12
C GLY A 98 19.22 8.19 16.23
N LYS A 99 19.36 8.86 17.37
CA LYS A 99 19.92 8.33 18.61
C LYS A 99 19.00 8.67 19.79
N LEU A 100 18.89 7.77 20.75
CA LEU A 100 18.21 7.96 22.02
C LEU A 100 19.16 7.56 23.16
N LEU A 101 19.21 8.35 24.23
CA LEU A 101 19.96 8.01 25.43
C LEU A 101 18.97 7.68 26.55
N LEU A 102 19.01 6.44 27.06
CA LEU A 102 18.23 6.01 28.22
C LEU A 102 19.21 5.54 29.30
N GLY A 103 19.30 6.28 30.39
CA GLY A 103 20.29 6.04 31.45
C GLY A 103 21.72 6.13 30.91
N LYS A 104 22.46 5.01 30.99
CA LYS A 104 23.84 4.86 30.50
C LYS A 104 23.94 4.18 29.14
N THR A 105 22.81 3.89 28.51
CA THR A 105 22.76 3.18 27.23
C THR A 105 22.30 4.12 26.12
N ALA A 106 23.11 4.24 25.08
CA ALA A 106 22.77 4.94 23.86
C ALA A 106 22.24 3.95 22.82
N TYR A 107 21.04 4.19 22.31
CA TYR A 107 20.41 3.43 21.23
C TYR A 107 20.51 4.22 19.93
N LEU A 108 20.91 3.57 18.84
CA LEU A 108 21.03 4.13 17.51
C LEU A 108 20.16 3.34 16.54
N CYS A 109 19.34 4.05 15.76
CA CYS A 109 18.53 3.45 14.71
C CYS A 109 19.24 3.63 13.37
N GLU A 110 20.13 2.70 13.00
CA GLU A 110 21.04 2.86 11.86
C GLU A 110 20.47 2.26 10.57
N LYS A 111 20.72 2.93 9.44
CA LYS A 111 20.43 2.37 8.12
C LYS A 111 21.66 1.64 7.58
N SER A 112 21.57 0.32 7.50
CA SER A 112 22.54 -0.57 6.87
C SER A 112 22.19 -0.86 5.39
N LYS A 113 23.10 -1.54 4.67
CA LYS A 113 22.85 -2.09 3.34
C LYS A 113 21.71 -3.11 3.33
N GLU A 114 21.56 -3.85 4.43
CA GLU A 114 20.57 -4.92 4.58
C GLU A 114 19.20 -4.42 5.07
N GLY A 115 19.14 -3.22 5.63
CA GLY A 115 17.91 -2.69 6.22
C GLY A 115 18.16 -1.67 7.31
N VAL A 116 17.20 -1.51 8.22
CA VAL A 116 17.35 -0.69 9.43
C VAL A 116 17.68 -1.62 10.58
N VAL A 117 18.65 -1.25 11.40
CA VAL A 117 19.14 -2.01 12.55
C VAL A 117 19.16 -1.13 13.79
N LEU A 118 18.71 -1.70 14.91
CA LEU A 118 18.81 -1.07 16.23
C LEU A 118 20.13 -1.51 16.88
N ARG A 119 21.04 -0.56 17.11
CA ARG A 119 22.32 -0.77 17.79
C ARG A 119 22.28 -0.11 19.18
N TYR A 120 22.95 -0.69 20.15
CA TYR A 120 23.15 -0.06 21.46
C TYR A 120 24.64 0.07 21.77
N LEU A 121 24.98 1.12 22.52
CA LEU A 121 26.30 1.43 23.04
C LEU A 121 26.17 1.65 24.55
N TRP A 122 26.96 0.93 25.34
CA TRP A 122 27.03 1.09 26.78
C TRP A 122 28.20 2.01 27.15
N TYR A 123 27.95 2.92 28.09
CA TYR A 123 28.94 3.86 28.63
C TYR A 123 29.13 3.66 30.15
#